data_AF-A0A101FTI6-F1
#
_entry.id   AF-A0A101FTI6-F1
#
_cell.length_a   1.000
_cell.length_b   1.000
_cell.length_c   1.000
_cell.angle_alpha   90.00
_cell.angle_beta   90.00
_cell.angle_gamma   90.00
#
_symmetry.space_group_name_H-M   'P 1'
#
loop_
_entity.id
_entity.type
_entity.pdbx_description
1 polymer ?
#
loop_
_entity_poly.entity_id
_entity_poly.type
_entity_poly.pdbx_seq_one_letter_code
_entity_poly.pdbx_strand_id
1 'polypeptide(L)' 'MSGYERLLRGANELEEDPDEEEEILRAGPSCPICGGEGHLCGRLGESWHYSCRDCGMVWRMEV' A
#
# COMPACT_ATOMS: atom_id res chain seq x y z
N MET A 1 37.99 -2.19 -32.57
CA MET A 1 37.08 -1.18 -31.95
C MET A 1 35.67 -1.62 -32.29
N SER A 2 34.96 -2.18 -31.31
CA SER A 2 33.89 -1.49 -30.56
C SER A 2 32.57 -1.62 -31.33
N GLY A 3 31.54 -2.32 -30.87
CA GLY A 3 31.12 -2.53 -29.49
C GLY A 3 29.62 -2.23 -29.42
N TYR A 4 28.81 -2.91 -30.23
CA TYR A 4 27.37 -2.60 -30.37
C TYR A 4 26.45 -3.82 -30.25
N GLU A 5 26.97 -4.94 -29.77
CA GLU A 5 26.16 -6.13 -29.48
C GLU A 5 26.26 -6.46 -28.00
N ARG A 6 25.39 -5.82 -27.23
CA ARG A 6 24.82 -6.33 -25.97
C ARG A 6 23.86 -5.25 -25.47
N LEU A 7 22.71 -5.17 -26.14
CA LEU A 7 21.51 -4.62 -25.53
C LEU A 7 21.17 -5.51 -24.34
N LEU A 8 21.76 -5.18 -23.19
CA LEU A 8 21.43 -5.74 -21.89
C LEU A 8 19.96 -5.35 -21.63
N ARG A 9 19.08 -6.26 -22.02
CA ARG A 9 17.99 -6.82 -21.19
C ARG A 9 18.03 -6.25 -19.75
N GLY A 10 17.48 -5.06 -19.60
CA GLY A 10 17.15 -4.44 -18.32
C GLY A 10 15.64 -4.24 -18.28
N ALA A 11 14.89 -5.27 -18.64
CA ALA A 11 13.45 -5.25 -18.48
C ALA A 11 13.16 -5.59 -17.01
N ASN A 12 12.99 -4.52 -16.23
CA ASN A 12 11.84 -4.40 -15.34
C ASN A 12 11.63 -5.57 -14.37
N GLU A 13 12.61 -5.80 -13.49
CA GLU A 13 12.39 -6.53 -12.25
C GLU A 13 12.35 -5.48 -11.14
N LEU A 14 11.24 -4.74 -11.08
CA LEU A 14 10.78 -4.22 -9.80
C LEU A 14 10.38 -5.47 -9.02
N GLU A 15 11.31 -5.98 -8.23
CA GLU A 15 10.98 -6.85 -7.11
C GLU A 15 10.10 -5.99 -6.18
N GLU A 16 8.78 -6.00 -6.42
CA GLU A 16 7.81 -5.46 -5.48
C GLU A 16 7.88 -6.36 -4.25
N ASP A 17 8.71 -5.96 -3.28
CA ASP A 17 8.79 -6.60 -1.97
C ASP A 17 7.36 -6.64 -1.40
N PRO A 18 6.78 -7.84 -1.18
CA PRO A 18 5.40 -7.97 -0.70
C PRO A 18 5.20 -7.30 0.67
N ASP A 19 6.29 -7.00 1.36
CA ASP A 19 6.32 -6.35 2.66
C ASP A 19 5.94 -4.85 2.58
N GLU A 20 6.27 -4.13 1.50
CA GLU A 20 5.97 -2.69 1.37
C GLU A 20 4.48 -2.43 1.18
N GLU A 21 3.80 -3.23 0.36
CA GLU A 21 2.35 -3.11 0.16
C GLU A 21 1.59 -3.41 1.46
N GLU A 22 2.06 -4.39 2.24
CA GLU A 22 1.49 -4.69 3.55
C GLU A 22 1.76 -3.59 4.59
N GLU A 23 2.91 -2.92 4.51
CA GLU A 23 3.27 -1.81 5.39
C GLU A 23 2.41 -0.56 5.12
N ILE A 24 2.17 -0.25 3.84
CA ILE A 24 1.29 0.84 3.41
C ILE A 24 -0.15 0.58 3.86
N LEU A 25 -0.62 -0.67 3.74
CA LEU A 25 -1.95 -1.07 4.21
C LEU A 25 -2.08 -1.00 5.74
N ARG A 26 -1.03 -1.32 6.49
CA ARG A 26 -1.01 -1.22 7.96
C ARG A 26 -1.03 0.23 8.45
N ALA A 27 -0.31 1.12 7.77
CA ALA A 27 -0.31 2.55 8.07
C ALA A 27 -1.71 3.16 7.92
N GLY A 28 -2.53 2.61 7.01
CA GLY A 28 -3.92 2.99 6.82
C GLY A 28 -4.08 4.38 6.15
N PRO A 29 -5.12 4.58 5.33
CA PRO A 29 -5.37 5.86 4.69
C PRO A 29 -5.73 6.93 5.74
N SER A 30 -5.54 8.20 5.39
CA SER A 30 -6.01 9.31 6.23
C SER A 30 -7.52 9.22 6.44
N CYS A 31 -7.97 9.60 7.64
CA CYS A 31 -9.37 9.58 7.99
C CYS A 31 -10.17 10.49 7.03
N PRO A 32 -11.24 9.99 6.38
CA PRO A 32 -12.02 10.78 5.44
C PRO A 32 -12.83 11.90 6.10
N ILE A 33 -12.90 11.94 7.43
CA ILE A 33 -13.67 12.93 8.19
C ILE A 33 -12.78 14.05 8.74
N CYS A 34 -11.69 13.72 9.44
CA CYS A 34 -10.84 14.71 10.09
C CYS A 34 -9.43 14.85 9.46
N GLY A 35 -9.09 14.00 8.48
CA GLY A 35 -7.72 13.93 7.93
C GLY A 35 -6.68 13.31 8.87
N GLY A 36 -7.11 12.84 10.04
CA GLY A 36 -6.27 12.21 11.05
C GLY A 36 -5.71 10.85 10.66
N GLU A 37 -4.89 10.27 11.53
CA GLU A 37 -4.25 8.98 11.27
C GLU A 37 -5.26 7.83 11.32
N GLY A 38 -5.44 7.15 10.20
CA GLY A 38 -6.15 5.88 10.14
C GLY A 38 -5.25 4.75 10.61
N HIS A 39 -5.81 3.67 11.10
CA HIS A 39 -5.07 2.44 11.31
C HIS A 39 -5.92 1.26 10.91
N LEU A 40 -5.27 0.23 10.36
CA LEU A 40 -5.94 -0.98 9.96
C LEU A 40 -6.42 -1.77 11.17
N CYS A 41 -7.73 -2.02 11.24
CA CYS A 41 -8.34 -2.89 12.24
C CYS A 41 -8.28 -4.35 11.82
N GLY A 42 -8.30 -4.62 10.51
CA GLY A 42 -8.18 -5.96 9.94
C GLY A 42 -8.89 -6.09 8.61
N ARG A 43 -8.90 -7.33 8.09
CA ARG A 43 -9.56 -7.68 6.83
C ARG A 43 -10.73 -8.61 7.10
N LEU A 44 -11.87 -8.31 6.48
CA LEU A 44 -13.06 -9.16 6.49
C LEU A 44 -13.48 -9.40 5.04
N GLY A 45 -13.24 -10.61 4.53
CA GLY A 45 -13.44 -10.94 3.12
C GLY A 45 -12.54 -10.09 2.21
N GLU A 46 -13.14 -9.43 1.23
CA GLU A 46 -12.49 -8.54 0.24
C GLU A 46 -12.53 -7.07 0.67
N SER A 47 -12.67 -6.80 1.98
CA SER A 47 -12.70 -5.44 2.51
C SER A 47 -11.72 -5.26 3.67
N TRP A 48 -10.89 -4.24 3.55
CA TRP A 48 -10.08 -3.72 4.65
C TRP A 48 -10.91 -2.78 5.51
N HIS A 49 -10.78 -2.91 6.82
CA HIS A 49 -11.47 -2.09 7.81
C HIS A 49 -10.47 -1.24 8.57
N TYR A 50 -10.77 0.06 8.69
CA TYR A 50 -9.91 1.05 9.30
C TYR A 50 -10.65 1.85 10.38
N SER A 51 -9.89 2.35 11.36
CA SER A 51 -10.39 3.26 12.38
C SER A 51 -9.46 4.46 12.55
N CYS A 52 -10.02 5.64 12.79
CA CYS A 52 -9.25 6.85 13.05
C CYS A 52 -8.84 6.90 14.52
N ARG A 53 -7.55 7.14 14.77
CA ARG A 53 -7.02 7.31 16.13
C ARG A 53 -7.50 8.61 16.80
N ASP A 54 -7.79 9.64 16.00
CA ASP A 54 -8.11 10.98 16.51
C ASP A 54 -9.60 11.18 16.81
N CYS A 55 -10.47 10.77 15.88
CA CYS A 55 -11.92 10.98 16.00
C CYS A 55 -12.73 9.69 16.22
N GLY A 56 -12.10 8.51 16.15
CA GLY A 56 -12.77 7.22 16.33
C GLY A 56 -13.66 6.78 15.17
N MET A 57 -13.70 7.53 14.06
CA MET A 57 -14.44 7.14 12.86
C MET A 57 -13.96 5.78 12.35
N VAL A 58 -14.88 4.94 11.88
CA VAL A 58 -14.58 3.63 11.28
C VAL A 58 -15.09 3.60 9.84
N TRP A 59 -14.26 3.12 8.92
CA TRP A 59 -14.62 2.98 7.50
C TRP A 59 -13.99 1.73 6.89
N ARG A 60 -14.41 1.41 5.67
CA ARG A 60 -13.90 0.26 4.92
C ARG A 60 -13.50 0.66 3.52
N MET A 61 -12.56 -0.08 2.95
CA MET A 61 -12.19 0.00 1.54
C MET A 61 -12.22 -1.40 0.93
N GLU A 62 -12.76 -1.47 -0.28
CA GLU A 62 -12.73 -2.69 -1.09
C GLU A 62 -11.34 -2.86 -1.72
N VAL A 63 -10.90 -4.10 -1.87
CA VAL A 63 -9.64 -4.48 -2.53
C VAL A 63 -9.87 -4.69 -4.01
#